data_AF-A0A6P1MF23-F1
#
_entry.id   AF-A0A6P1MF23-F1
#
_cell.length_a   1.000
_cell.length_b   1.000
_cell.length_c   1.000
_cell.angle_alpha   90.00
_cell.angle_beta   90.00
_cell.angle_gamma   90.00
#
_symmetry.space_group_name_H-M   'P 1'
#
loop_
_entity.id
_entity.type
_entity.pdbx_description
1 polymer ?
#
loop_
_entity_poly.entity_id
_entity_poly.type
_entity_poly.pdbx_seq_one_letter_code
_entity_poly.pdbx_strand_id
1 'polypeptide(L)'
;MAKSRFDRVKGTKDFLVAGVICIFLCLWAIRDAWFPTKKVLEKHPLTYPVTVAVSGVVKHIPVNVGDSVAGSAPLLTLQTRAYEEAVEAAEEAYKDVQGEEKDVLLEKLNALVQARENLKATTVACSDFMLKTTHGEDPLQGKVLEILAEPATEVEAGETVMLIQPKDTFYIFNKTLAVFSFILAAVFLFFHRVASR
;
A
#
# COMPACT_ATOMS: atom_id res chain seq x y z
N MET A 1 -46.52 18.09 43.86
CA MET A 1 -46.21 17.36 42.62
C MET A 1 -45.18 18.16 41.83
N ALA A 2 -43.94 17.68 41.76
CA ALA A 2 -42.91 18.32 40.94
C ALA A 2 -43.24 18.04 39.46
N LYS A 3 -43.67 19.08 38.73
CA LYS A 3 -43.88 19.01 37.29
C LYS A 3 -42.53 18.74 36.65
N SER A 4 -42.39 17.61 35.95
CA SER A 4 -41.14 17.22 35.30
C SER A 4 -40.76 18.33 34.32
N ARG A 5 -39.51 18.80 34.36
CA ARG A 5 -39.01 19.88 33.49
C ARG A 5 -38.99 19.51 32.00
N PHE A 6 -39.41 18.28 31.66
CA PHE A 6 -39.37 17.71 30.32
C PHE A 6 -40.75 17.69 29.61
N ASP A 7 -41.83 18.08 30.27
CA ASP A 7 -43.21 17.91 29.77
C ASP A 7 -43.58 18.85 28.59
N ARG A 8 -42.60 19.49 27.94
CA ARG A 8 -42.82 20.44 26.84
C ARG A 8 -41.72 20.49 25.78
N VAL A 9 -40.93 19.43 25.60
CA VAL A 9 -39.98 19.39 24.48
C VAL A 9 -40.73 19.08 23.18
N LYS A 10 -41.14 20.13 22.45
CA LYS A 10 -41.50 20.01 21.02
C LYS A 10 -40.25 19.50 20.28
N GLY A 11 -40.24 18.23 19.91
CA GLY A 11 -39.09 17.60 19.24
C GLY A 11 -38.90 16.11 19.51
N THR A 12 -39.81 15.44 20.24
CA THR A 12 -39.76 13.98 20.45
C THR A 12 -39.64 13.20 19.14
N LYS A 13 -40.33 13.62 18.09
CA LYS A 13 -40.22 13.00 16.75
C LYS A 13 -38.84 13.22 16.10
N ASP A 14 -38.22 14.37 16.35
CA ASP A 14 -36.91 14.71 15.77
C ASP A 14 -35.81 13.82 16.33
N PHE A 15 -35.86 13.50 17.63
CA PHE A 15 -34.95 12.53 18.25
C PHE A 15 -35.12 11.12 17.67
N LEU A 16 -36.35 10.70 17.38
CA LEU A 16 -36.60 9.41 16.73
C LEU A 16 -36.02 9.39 15.30
N VAL A 17 -36.29 10.44 14.52
CA VAL A 17 -35.78 10.56 13.14
C VAL A 17 -34.26 10.60 13.13
N ALA A 18 -33.63 11.40 14.01
CA ALA A 18 -32.17 11.45 14.14
C ALA A 18 -31.58 10.09 14.53
N GLY A 19 -32.19 9.38 15.48
CA GLY A 19 -31.76 8.03 15.88
C GLY A 19 -31.82 7.04 14.72
N VAL A 20 -32.91 7.05 13.94
CA VAL A 20 -33.06 6.20 12.75
C VAL A 20 -32.02 6.55 11.68
N ILE A 21 -31.77 7.83 11.41
CA ILE A 21 -30.73 8.27 10.46
C ILE A 21 -29.35 7.78 10.90
N CYS A 22 -29.01 7.90 12.19
CA CYS A 22 -27.75 7.41 12.73
C CYS A 22 -27.62 5.88 12.59
N ILE A 23 -28.70 5.12 12.75
CA ILE A 23 -28.69 3.67 12.50
C ILE A 23 -28.40 3.38 11.03
N PHE A 24 -29.05 4.06 10.09
CA PHE A 24 -28.76 3.89 8.67
C PHE A 24 -27.31 4.23 8.32
N LEU A 25 -26.78 5.32 8.89
CA LEU A 25 -25.39 5.73 8.72
C LEU A 25 -24.41 4.70 9.30
N CYS A 26 -24.74 4.12 10.46
CA CYS A 26 -23.98 3.03 11.07
C CYS A 26 -23.95 1.79 10.17
N LEU A 27 -25.11 1.35 9.66
CA LEU A 27 -25.20 0.20 8.76
C LEU A 27 -24.43 0.44 7.46
N TRP A 28 -24.50 1.65 6.91
CA TRP A 28 -23.74 2.04 5.73
C TRP A 28 -22.23 2.00 6.01
N ALA A 29 -21.77 2.56 7.12
CA ALA A 29 -20.37 2.54 7.51
C ALA A 29 -19.84 1.12 7.79
N ILE A 30 -20.64 0.25 8.43
CA ILE A 30 -20.28 -1.16 8.66
C ILE A 30 -20.11 -1.90 7.34
N ARG A 31 -21.05 -1.71 6.40
CA ARG A 31 -20.98 -2.31 5.08
C ARG A 31 -19.66 -1.95 4.40
N ASP A 32 -19.32 -0.67 4.33
CA ASP A 32 -18.11 -0.27 3.59
C ASP A 32 -16.80 -0.55 4.36
N ALA A 33 -16.83 -0.65 5.70
CA ALA A 33 -15.64 -0.93 6.51
C ALA A 33 -15.28 -2.41 6.65
N TRP A 34 -16.26 -3.29 6.88
CA TRP A 34 -16.03 -4.73 7.12
C TRP A 34 -16.35 -5.59 5.91
N PHE A 35 -17.28 -5.14 5.05
CA PHE A 35 -17.73 -5.89 3.88
C PHE A 35 -17.66 -5.02 2.61
N PRO A 36 -16.46 -4.49 2.28
CA PRO A 36 -16.31 -3.55 1.19
C PRO A 36 -16.79 -4.15 -0.13
N THR A 37 -17.54 -3.35 -0.89
CA THR A 37 -17.97 -3.73 -2.23
C THR A 37 -16.80 -3.67 -3.22
N LYS A 38 -16.91 -4.32 -4.39
CA LYS A 38 -15.88 -4.29 -5.43
C LYS A 38 -15.44 -2.86 -5.79
N LYS A 39 -16.40 -1.94 -5.90
CA LYS A 39 -16.14 -0.51 -6.15
C LYS A 39 -15.29 0.18 -5.08
N VAL A 40 -15.44 -0.26 -3.82
CA VAL A 40 -14.65 0.27 -2.70
C VAL A 40 -13.25 -0.32 -2.75
N LEU A 41 -13.12 -1.63 -2.98
CA LEU A 41 -11.83 -2.30 -3.11
C LEU A 41 -10.99 -1.78 -4.28
N GLU A 42 -11.63 -1.40 -5.39
CA GLU A 42 -10.95 -0.77 -6.53
C GLU A 42 -10.33 0.59 -6.18
N LYS A 43 -10.93 1.33 -5.25
CA LYS A 43 -10.43 2.65 -4.79
C LYS A 43 -9.51 2.56 -3.58
N HIS A 44 -9.81 1.62 -2.70
CA HIS A 44 -9.23 1.40 -1.38
C HIS A 44 -8.86 -0.08 -1.24
N PRO A 45 -7.85 -0.57 -1.96
CA PRO A 45 -7.46 -1.97 -1.88
C PRO A 45 -6.90 -2.30 -0.50
N LEU A 46 -7.16 -3.51 -0.03
CA LEU A 46 -6.69 -3.97 1.29
C LEU A 46 -5.22 -4.40 1.26
N THR A 47 -4.73 -4.81 0.09
CA THR A 47 -3.38 -5.29 -0.14
C THR A 47 -2.92 -4.94 -1.56
N TYR A 48 -1.62 -4.72 -1.71
CA TYR A 48 -0.95 -4.55 -2.98
C TYR A 48 0.05 -5.68 -3.20
N PRO A 49 -0.08 -6.46 -4.29
CA PRO A 49 0.98 -7.37 -4.70
C PRO A 49 2.12 -6.56 -5.32
N VAL A 50 3.31 -6.74 -4.79
CA VAL A 50 4.55 -6.25 -5.41
C VAL A 50 5.02 -7.35 -6.33
N THR A 51 4.96 -7.09 -7.63
CA THR A 51 5.51 -7.98 -8.64
C THR A 51 6.94 -7.59 -8.97
N VAL A 52 7.62 -8.38 -9.80
CA VAL A 52 8.96 -8.03 -10.29
C VAL A 52 8.88 -7.58 -11.74
N ALA A 53 9.59 -6.53 -12.13
CA ALA A 53 9.59 -6.07 -13.53
C ALA A 53 10.49 -6.92 -14.44
N VAL A 54 11.56 -7.50 -13.91
CA VAL A 54 12.59 -8.22 -14.67
C VAL A 54 12.98 -9.52 -13.97
N SER A 55 13.11 -10.62 -14.72
CA SER A 55 13.53 -11.91 -14.16
C SER A 55 14.96 -11.85 -13.62
N GLY A 56 15.23 -12.49 -12.49
CA GLY A 56 16.56 -12.52 -11.87
C GLY A 56 16.59 -13.31 -10.56
N VAL A 57 17.76 -13.35 -9.93
CA VAL A 57 17.97 -13.99 -8.63
C VAL A 57 17.80 -12.96 -7.51
N VAL A 58 17.02 -13.30 -6.48
CA VAL A 58 16.85 -12.45 -5.29
C VAL A 58 18.14 -12.47 -4.47
N LYS A 59 18.82 -11.33 -4.39
CA LYS A 59 20.10 -11.23 -3.67
C LYS A 59 19.92 -10.84 -2.20
N HIS A 60 19.09 -9.83 -1.95
CA HIS A 60 18.91 -9.28 -0.62
C HIS A 60 17.52 -8.66 -0.46
N ILE A 61 16.89 -8.94 0.68
CA ILE A 61 15.61 -8.36 1.08
C ILE A 61 15.86 -7.59 2.38
N PRO A 62 15.95 -6.25 2.35
CA PRO A 62 16.25 -5.42 3.52
C PRO A 62 15.05 -5.21 4.46
N VAL A 63 13.86 -5.71 4.11
CA VAL A 63 12.61 -5.49 4.85
C VAL A 63 12.14 -6.77 5.54
N ASN A 64 11.58 -6.65 6.74
CA ASN A 64 10.96 -7.76 7.46
C ASN A 64 9.44 -7.67 7.41
N VAL A 65 8.80 -8.81 7.68
CA VAL A 65 7.34 -8.86 7.88
C VAL A 65 6.96 -7.95 9.05
N GLY A 66 6.07 -7.02 8.78
CA GLY A 66 5.59 -6.03 9.74
C GLY A 66 6.30 -4.68 9.70
N ASP A 67 7.36 -4.53 8.90
CA ASP A 67 8.02 -3.24 8.72
C ASP A 67 7.12 -2.27 7.94
N SER A 68 7.24 -0.98 8.26
CA SER A 68 6.58 0.09 7.51
C SER A 68 7.51 0.60 6.43
N VAL A 69 7.06 0.53 5.18
CA VAL A 69 7.81 0.95 3.99
C VAL A 69 7.26 2.27 3.47
N ALA A 70 8.16 3.15 3.05
CA ALA A 70 7.85 4.42 2.41
C ALA A 70 8.07 4.30 0.88
N GLY A 71 7.41 5.16 0.09
CA GLY A 71 7.33 5.05 -1.37
C GLY A 71 8.65 5.08 -2.15
N SER A 72 9.77 5.39 -1.50
CA SER A 72 11.12 5.37 -2.09
C SER A 72 12.07 4.34 -1.46
N ALA A 73 11.61 3.58 -0.47
CA ALA A 73 12.46 2.61 0.22
C ALA A 73 12.73 1.40 -0.68
N PRO A 74 13.98 0.90 -0.72
CA PRO A 74 14.31 -0.29 -1.47
C PRO A 74 13.68 -1.53 -0.83
N LEU A 75 12.84 -2.25 -1.58
CA LEU A 75 12.13 -3.44 -1.09
C LEU A 75 12.90 -4.73 -1.31
N LEU A 76 13.60 -4.83 -2.45
CA LEU A 76 14.45 -5.97 -2.77
C LEU A 76 15.58 -5.59 -3.75
N THR A 77 16.61 -6.42 -3.76
CA THR A 77 17.72 -6.34 -4.72
C THR A 77 17.74 -7.61 -5.57
N LEU A 78 17.70 -7.45 -6.89
CA LEU A 78 17.80 -8.53 -7.86
C LEU A 78 19.15 -8.53 -8.55
N GLN A 79 19.56 -9.71 -8.96
CA GLN A 79 20.70 -9.94 -9.83
C GLN A 79 20.18 -10.54 -11.13
N THR A 80 20.29 -9.80 -12.22
CA THR A 80 19.76 -10.20 -13.53
C THR A 80 20.86 -10.85 -14.36
N ARG A 81 20.57 -12.04 -14.90
CA ARG A 81 21.53 -12.85 -15.68
C ARG A 81 21.99 -12.14 -16.97
N ALA A 82 21.06 -11.48 -17.66
CA ALA A 82 21.35 -10.70 -18.86
C ALA A 82 22.34 -9.54 -18.61
N TYR A 83 22.38 -9.02 -17.37
CA TYR A 83 23.31 -7.97 -17.01
C TYR A 83 24.71 -8.53 -16.72
N GLU A 84 24.82 -9.72 -16.12
CA GLU A 84 26.11 -10.41 -15.96
C GLU A 84 26.72 -10.79 -17.30
N GLU A 85 25.93 -11.36 -18.20
CA GLU A 85 26.38 -11.73 -19.55
C GLU A 85 26.86 -10.49 -20.34
N ALA A 86 26.20 -9.34 -20.18
CA ALA A 86 26.63 -8.09 -20.81
C ALA A 86 27.93 -7.52 -20.21
N VAL A 87 28.15 -7.67 -18.90
CA VAL A 87 29.39 -7.24 -18.23
C VAL A 87 30.54 -8.18 -18.60
N GLU A 88 30.33 -9.49 -18.57
CA GLU A 88 31.35 -10.47 -18.96
C GLU A 88 31.75 -10.33 -20.43
N ALA A 89 30.78 -10.16 -21.34
CA ALA A 89 31.08 -9.91 -22.75
C ALA A 89 31.87 -8.60 -22.96
N ALA A 90 31.59 -7.56 -22.16
CA ALA A 90 32.35 -6.31 -22.21
C ALA A 90 33.77 -6.45 -21.64
N GLU A 91 33.96 -7.24 -20.58
CA GLU A 91 35.28 -7.54 -20.00
C GLU A 91 36.13 -8.40 -20.95
N GLU A 92 35.51 -9.35 -21.65
CA GLU A 92 36.19 -10.19 -22.64
C GLU A 92 36.58 -9.38 -23.88
N ALA A 93 35.67 -8.56 -24.41
CA ALA A 93 35.96 -7.63 -25.51
C ALA A 93 37.09 -6.64 -25.16
N TYR A 94 37.26 -6.28 -23.88
CA TYR A 94 38.35 -5.43 -23.43
C TYR A 94 39.71 -6.15 -23.41
N LYS A 95 39.75 -7.47 -23.16
CA LYS A 95 41.01 -8.25 -23.13
C LYS A 95 41.63 -8.41 -24.51
N ASP A 96 40.81 -8.45 -25.55
CA ASP A 96 41.23 -8.76 -26.93
C ASP A 96 41.63 -7.52 -27.77
N VAL A 97 41.43 -6.30 -27.27
CA VAL A 97 41.64 -5.07 -28.04
C VAL A 97 42.91 -4.31 -27.61
N GLN A 98 43.73 -3.92 -28.60
CA GLN A 98 44.93 -3.08 -28.43
C GLN A 98 44.83 -1.80 -29.28
N GLY A 99 45.30 -0.66 -28.76
CA GLY A 99 45.33 0.63 -29.47
C GLY A 99 44.24 1.61 -29.02
N GLU A 100 43.94 2.64 -29.81
CA GLU A 100 42.97 3.71 -29.49
C GLU A 100 41.54 3.21 -29.21
N GLU A 101 41.14 2.06 -29.77
CA GLU A 101 39.85 1.41 -29.43
C GLU A 101 39.76 0.94 -27.99
N LYS A 102 40.91 0.68 -27.33
CA LYS A 102 40.96 0.23 -25.95
C LYS A 102 40.45 1.29 -25.00
N ASP A 103 40.79 2.57 -25.24
CA ASP A 103 40.35 3.67 -24.38
C ASP A 103 38.83 3.89 -24.47
N VAL A 104 38.25 3.72 -25.67
CA VAL A 104 36.79 3.78 -25.89
C VAL A 104 36.08 2.59 -25.23
N LEU A 105 36.66 1.39 -25.26
CA LEU A 105 36.14 0.22 -24.56
C LEU A 105 36.28 0.35 -23.05
N LEU A 106 37.34 0.97 -22.55
CA LEU A 106 37.55 1.26 -21.13
C LEU A 106 36.50 2.24 -20.60
N GLU A 107 36.16 3.26 -21.41
CA GLU A 107 35.07 4.19 -21.08
C GLU A 107 33.72 3.48 -21.06
N LYS A 108 33.41 2.63 -22.04
CA LYS A 108 32.18 1.81 -22.05
C LYS A 108 32.13 0.82 -20.89
N LEU A 109 33.24 0.17 -20.56
CA LEU A 109 33.34 -0.77 -19.45
C LEU A 109 33.16 -0.04 -18.12
N ASN A 110 33.83 1.10 -17.93
CA ASN A 110 33.64 1.92 -16.74
C ASN A 110 32.21 2.46 -16.66
N ALA A 111 31.57 2.81 -17.77
CA ALA A 111 30.16 3.19 -17.81
C ALA A 111 29.24 2.01 -17.45
N LEU A 112 29.55 0.78 -17.88
CA LEU A 112 28.81 -0.43 -17.50
C LEU A 112 29.06 -0.86 -16.05
N VAL A 113 30.27 -0.67 -15.53
CA VAL A 113 30.63 -0.94 -14.13
C VAL A 113 30.06 0.15 -13.21
N GLN A 114 30.07 1.42 -13.61
CA GLN A 114 29.30 2.46 -12.94
C GLN A 114 27.81 2.19 -13.05
N ALA A 115 27.30 1.77 -14.20
CA ALA A 115 25.91 1.34 -14.33
C ALA A 115 25.64 0.14 -13.41
N ARG A 116 26.60 -0.77 -13.18
CA ARG A 116 26.50 -1.93 -12.26
C ARG A 116 26.47 -1.48 -10.81
N GLU A 117 27.30 -0.52 -10.43
CA GLU A 117 27.28 0.08 -9.09
C GLU A 117 26.02 0.89 -8.87
N ASN A 118 25.58 1.62 -9.90
CA ASN A 118 24.31 2.31 -9.94
C ASN A 118 23.13 1.34 -10.01
N LEU A 119 23.30 0.09 -10.47
CA LEU A 119 22.31 -0.99 -10.44
C LEU A 119 22.29 -1.76 -9.12
N LYS A 120 23.43 -1.91 -8.45
CA LYS A 120 23.48 -2.22 -7.02
C LYS A 120 22.77 -1.14 -6.19
N ALA A 121 22.76 0.12 -6.69
CA ALA A 121 21.93 1.20 -6.18
C ALA A 121 20.54 1.31 -6.87
N THR A 122 20.31 0.60 -7.98
CA THR A 122 19.00 0.34 -8.57
C THR A 122 18.49 -0.93 -7.91
N THR A 123 18.44 -0.86 -6.59
CA THR A 123 17.30 -1.38 -5.86
C THR A 123 16.07 -1.13 -6.70
N VAL A 124 15.27 -2.18 -6.93
CA VAL A 124 13.95 -2.01 -7.53
C VAL A 124 13.22 -1.05 -6.60
N ALA A 125 13.25 0.23 -6.96
CA ALA A 125 12.66 1.27 -6.17
C ALA A 125 11.15 1.11 -6.37
N CYS A 126 10.40 1.22 -5.28
CA CYS A 126 8.94 1.28 -5.31
C CYS A 126 8.38 2.17 -6.43
N SER A 127 9.14 3.19 -6.88
CA SER A 127 8.77 4.12 -7.94
C SER A 127 8.56 3.51 -9.33
N ASP A 128 9.15 2.36 -9.65
CA ASP A 128 8.91 1.70 -10.94
C ASP A 128 7.55 0.98 -11.00
N PHE A 129 6.88 0.84 -9.85
CA PHE A 129 5.50 0.39 -9.76
C PHE A 129 4.56 1.58 -9.81
N MET A 130 4.23 2.02 -11.02
CA MET A 130 3.07 2.90 -11.22
C MET A 130 1.77 2.14 -10.95
N LEU A 131 1.42 1.98 -9.68
CA LEU A 131 0.02 1.96 -9.31
C LEU A 131 -0.50 3.37 -9.57
N LYS A 132 -1.23 3.55 -10.68
CA LYS A 132 -2.05 4.75 -10.91
C LYS A 132 -3.15 4.80 -9.86
N THR A 133 -2.81 5.17 -8.63
CA THR A 133 -3.80 5.50 -7.61
C THR A 133 -4.34 6.89 -7.91
N THR A 134 -5.65 7.04 -7.90
CA THR A 134 -6.37 8.29 -8.22
C THR A 134 -6.18 9.41 -7.18
N HIS A 135 -5.31 9.20 -6.19
CA HIS A 135 -4.95 10.16 -5.16
C HIS A 135 -3.43 10.29 -5.15
N GLY A 136 -2.92 11.45 -5.60
CA GLY A 136 -1.51 11.76 -5.83
C GLY A 136 -0.63 11.84 -4.59
N GLU A 137 -0.61 10.82 -3.76
CA GLU A 137 0.40 10.60 -2.71
C GLU A 137 1.07 9.25 -2.97
N ASP A 138 2.39 9.22 -2.76
CA ASP A 138 3.33 8.12 -3.01
C ASP A 138 2.69 6.71 -3.04
N PRO A 139 2.82 5.95 -4.15
CA PRO A 139 2.01 4.75 -4.42
C PRO A 139 2.19 3.60 -3.40
N LEU A 140 3.21 3.65 -2.54
CA LEU A 140 3.65 2.49 -1.74
C LEU A 140 4.04 2.87 -0.30
N GLN A 141 3.16 3.56 0.43
CA GLN A 141 3.25 3.66 1.88
C GLN A 141 2.39 2.60 2.57
N GLY A 142 3.01 1.71 3.33
CA GLY A 142 2.29 0.58 3.91
C GLY A 142 3.12 -0.29 4.83
N LYS A 143 2.49 -1.35 5.33
CA LYS A 143 3.11 -2.36 6.18
C LYS A 143 3.32 -3.64 5.38
N VAL A 144 4.51 -4.23 5.46
CA VAL A 144 4.78 -5.53 4.83
C VAL A 144 3.95 -6.59 5.56
N LEU A 145 3.05 -7.27 4.84
CA LEU A 145 2.25 -8.35 5.40
C LEU A 145 2.96 -9.69 5.27
N GLU A 146 3.52 -9.93 4.09
CA GLU A 146 4.08 -11.23 3.73
C GLU A 146 5.17 -11.04 2.67
N ILE A 147 6.24 -11.81 2.82
CA ILE A 147 7.33 -11.92 1.87
C ILE A 147 7.25 -13.33 1.29
N LEU A 148 6.94 -13.42 0.00
CA LEU A 148 6.72 -14.69 -0.70
C LEU A 148 8.00 -15.24 -1.32
N ALA A 149 9.00 -14.38 -1.55
CA ALA A 149 10.26 -14.77 -2.15
C ALA A 149 11.35 -15.02 -1.10
N GLU A 150 12.10 -16.11 -1.27
CA GLU A 150 13.26 -16.43 -0.44
C GLU A 150 14.56 -15.87 -1.07
N PRO A 151 15.55 -15.46 -0.25
CA PRO A 151 16.87 -15.10 -0.76
C PRO A 151 17.51 -16.23 -1.55
N ALA A 152 18.25 -15.89 -2.61
CA ALA A 152 18.89 -16.79 -3.57
C ALA A 152 17.94 -17.62 -4.46
N THR A 153 16.65 -17.26 -4.52
CA THR A 153 15.68 -17.88 -5.43
C THR A 153 15.62 -17.12 -6.75
N GLU A 154 15.47 -17.83 -7.88
CA GLU A 154 15.10 -17.20 -9.16
C GLU A 154 13.64 -16.79 -9.14
N VAL A 155 13.37 -15.56 -9.59
CA VAL A 155 12.03 -15.02 -9.78
C VAL A 155 11.83 -14.57 -11.22
N GLU A 156 10.65 -14.81 -11.76
CA GLU A 156 10.29 -14.39 -13.12
C GLU A 156 9.67 -12.98 -13.14
N ALA A 157 9.77 -12.31 -14.29
CA ALA A 157 9.06 -11.06 -14.51
C ALA A 157 7.55 -11.27 -14.35
N GLY A 158 6.92 -10.42 -13.53
CA GLY A 158 5.50 -10.50 -13.17
C GLY A 158 5.21 -11.35 -11.93
N GLU A 159 6.19 -12.09 -11.40
CA GLU A 159 6.00 -12.88 -10.19
C GLU A 159 5.82 -12.00 -8.96
N THR A 160 4.89 -12.38 -8.07
CA THR A 160 4.61 -11.63 -6.84
C THR A 160 5.58 -12.02 -5.74
N VAL A 161 6.36 -11.06 -5.26
CA VAL A 161 7.43 -11.29 -4.28
C VAL A 161 7.05 -10.85 -2.87
N MET A 162 6.13 -9.89 -2.73
CA MET A 162 5.61 -9.48 -1.43
C MET A 162 4.21 -8.91 -1.50
N LEU A 163 3.53 -8.93 -0.35
CA LEU A 163 2.23 -8.29 -0.14
C LEU A 163 2.39 -7.14 0.84
N ILE A 164 1.96 -5.94 0.42
CA ILE A 164 1.97 -4.74 1.25
C ILE A 164 0.54 -4.36 1.60
N GLN A 165 0.27 -4.11 2.87
CA GLN A 165 -0.95 -3.46 3.32
C GLN A 165 -0.78 -1.95 3.23
N PRO A 166 -1.57 -1.23 2.40
CA PRO A 166 -1.50 0.22 2.37
C PRO A 166 -1.90 0.83 3.71
N LYS A 167 -1.29 1.98 3.99
CA LYS A 167 -1.71 2.85 5.10
C LYS A 167 -2.98 3.61 4.71
N ASP A 168 -4.08 2.89 4.56
CA ASP A 168 -5.36 3.52 4.21
C ASP A 168 -6.14 3.93 5.46
N THR A 169 -6.52 5.20 5.52
CA THR A 169 -7.34 5.75 6.61
C THR A 169 -8.83 5.50 6.41
N PHE A 170 -9.28 5.16 5.19
CA PHE A 170 -10.68 4.98 4.83
C PHE A 170 -11.38 3.93 5.71
N TYR A 171 -10.78 2.76 5.85
CA TYR A 171 -11.37 1.67 6.64
C TYR A 171 -11.42 2.02 8.11
N ILE A 172 -10.37 2.62 8.66
CA ILE A 172 -10.32 3.04 10.07
C ILE A 172 -11.38 4.11 10.32
N PHE A 173 -11.51 5.08 9.41
CA PHE A 173 -12.52 6.12 9.48
C PHE A 173 -13.95 5.55 9.46
N ASN A 174 -14.25 4.62 8.56
CA ASN A 174 -15.59 4.03 8.52
C ASN A 174 -15.87 3.14 9.76
N LYS A 175 -14.85 2.45 10.29
CA LYS A 175 -14.99 1.71 11.56
C LYS A 175 -15.30 2.64 12.73
N THR A 176 -14.59 3.77 12.85
CA THR A 176 -14.86 4.75 13.91
C THR A 176 -16.22 5.40 13.71
N LEU A 177 -16.56 5.79 12.48
CA LEU A 177 -17.86 6.37 12.13
C LEU A 177 -19.03 5.44 12.52
N ALA A 178 -18.90 4.13 12.29
CA ALA A 178 -19.89 3.14 12.71
C ALA A 178 -20.10 3.13 14.24
N VAL A 179 -19.01 3.12 15.00
CA VAL A 179 -19.07 3.14 16.48
C VAL A 179 -19.70 4.45 16.99
N PHE A 180 -19.26 5.59 16.47
CA PHE A 180 -19.80 6.89 16.86
C PHE A 180 -21.29 7.04 16.52
N SER A 181 -21.68 6.63 15.32
CA SER A 181 -23.08 6.69 14.89
C SER A 181 -23.98 5.74 15.69
N PHE A 182 -23.49 4.56 16.08
CA PHE A 182 -24.21 3.67 16.99
C PHE A 182 -24.43 4.30 18.36
N ILE A 183 -23.40 4.91 18.95
CA ILE A 183 -23.52 5.59 20.26
C ILE A 183 -24.51 6.75 20.17
N LEU A 184 -24.42 7.58 19.12
CA LEU A 184 -25.36 8.69 18.89
C LEU A 184 -26.80 8.19 18.73
N ALA A 185 -27.00 7.11 17.97
CA ALA A 185 -28.32 6.49 17.83
C ALA A 185 -28.89 6.05 19.18
N ALA A 186 -28.09 5.39 20.03
CA ALA A 186 -28.52 4.96 21.35
C ALA A 186 -28.91 6.16 22.24
N VAL A 187 -28.14 7.25 22.20
CA VAL A 187 -28.42 8.49 22.94
C VAL A 187 -29.73 9.14 22.45
N PHE A 188 -29.93 9.26 21.14
CA PHE A 188 -31.16 9.84 20.59
C PHE A 188 -32.40 9.00 20.89
N LEU A 189 -32.30 7.67 20.82
CA LEU A 189 -33.39 6.77 21.19
C LEU A 189 -33.68 6.81 22.70
N PHE A 190 -32.66 6.96 23.54
CA PHE A 190 -32.83 7.15 24.98
C PHE A 190 -33.57 8.45 25.27
N PHE A 191 -33.15 9.57 24.69
CA PHE A 191 -33.85 10.85 24.85
C PHE A 191 -35.27 10.82 24.29
N HIS A 192 -35.48 10.18 23.15
CA HIS A 192 -36.82 9.95 22.61
C HIS A 192 -37.69 9.23 23.63
N ARG A 193 -37.20 8.12 24.21
CA ARG A 193 -37.93 7.32 25.20
C ARG A 193 -38.22 8.07 26.50
N VAL A 194 -37.29 8.89 26.97
CA VAL A 194 -37.49 9.72 28.18
C VAL A 194 -38.50 10.82 27.92
N ALA A 195 -38.43 11.49 26.76
CA ALA A 195 -39.33 12.59 26.41
C ALA A 195 -40.70 12.12 25.89
N SER A 196 -40.84 10.85 25.50
CA SER A 196 -42.12 10.24 25.09
C SER A 196 -42.92 9.62 26.24
N ARG A 197 -42.34 9.55 27.44
CA ARG A 197 -43.02 9.14 28.67
C ARG A 197 -43.66 10.35 29.34
#